data_AF-A0A453QS83-F1
#
_entry.id   AF-A0A453QS83-F1
#
_cell.length_a   1.000
_cell.length_b   1.000
_cell.length_c   1.000
_cell.angle_alpha   90.00
_cell.angle_beta   90.00
_cell.angle_gamma   90.00
#
_symmetry.space_group_name_H-M   'P 1'
#
loop_
_entity.id
_entity.type
_entity.pdbx_description
1 polymer ?
#
loop_
_entity_poly.entity_id
_entity_poly.type
_entity_poly.pdbx_seq_one_letter_code
_entity_poly.pdbx_strand_id
1 'polypeptide(L)'
;MSFWWLNPLMKKGYEIPLEDKDMLLLHATDRVQNQYSMLMEKLNCRKQPPAHATPSFFWTIVSCHKRAIMVSGFFVLLKVLTLSTGPVILKAFINVSLGKGTFKYEGYALAALLFVCKCCESLSERQWYFRTRRLGLQVRSLLSAGIYKKQQKLSNGAKMKHSSGQIMNYVTVDAYRIGEFPYWFHQTWTTSVQLCIALAILYNAVGAAMISSLVVIILTILCNAPLARFQHKFQSKLMEAQDVRLKAMSESLVHMKVLKLYAWESHFKKVIEGLREVEYKWLSAFQLWRAYNSFLFWASPALVSVATFVTCYLLKIPLDASNVFTFVATLRLVQDPVRTMPDVIAVVIQAKVSFTRISKFLDAPELNEQVRKKYYGGIDYPIAMDSCSFSWDENTSKQTLKNINLAVKAGEKVAICGEVGSGKSTLLAAVLG
;
A
#
# COMPACT_ATOMS: atom_id res chain seq x y z
N MET A 1 -14.90 -14.53 16.35
CA MET A 1 -13.89 -14.98 15.36
C MET A 1 -14.45 -15.04 13.92
N SER A 2 -15.71 -15.45 13.72
CA SER A 2 -16.35 -15.60 12.40
C SER A 2 -16.99 -14.33 11.80
N PHE A 3 -16.76 -13.14 12.37
CA PHE A 3 -17.37 -11.87 11.92
C PHE A 3 -18.90 -11.80 11.92
N TRP A 4 -19.56 -12.63 12.75
CA TRP A 4 -21.03 -12.68 12.86
C TRP A 4 -21.71 -11.33 13.17
N TRP A 5 -21.00 -10.42 13.83
CA TRP A 5 -21.48 -9.07 14.15
C TRP A 5 -21.81 -8.22 12.91
N LEU A 6 -21.33 -8.60 11.72
CA LEU A 6 -21.64 -7.92 10.47
C LEU A 6 -23.01 -8.35 9.88
N ASN A 7 -23.54 -9.51 10.27
CA ASN A 7 -24.77 -10.07 9.70
C ASN A 7 -26.00 -9.13 9.80
N PRO A 8 -26.24 -8.41 10.91
CA PRO A 8 -27.35 -7.46 10.98
C PRO A 8 -27.27 -6.35 9.93
N LEU A 9 -26.06 -5.82 9.68
CA LEU A 9 -25.83 -4.78 8.69
C LEU A 9 -26.01 -5.33 7.27
N MET A 10 -25.50 -6.53 6.99
CA MET A 10 -25.68 -7.19 5.70
C MET A 10 -27.14 -7.50 5.40
N LYS A 11 -27.91 -7.95 6.41
CA LYS A 11 -29.34 -8.19 6.27
C LYS A 11 -30.09 -6.88 5.98
N LYS A 12 -29.76 -5.80 6.70
CA LYS A 12 -30.34 -4.48 6.45
C LYS A 12 -30.04 -4.00 5.02
N GLY A 13 -28.80 -4.19 4.55
CA GLY A 13 -28.39 -3.81 3.19
C GLY A 13 -29.02 -4.65 2.07
N TYR A 14 -29.53 -5.84 2.39
CA TYR A 14 -30.33 -6.63 1.46
C TYR A 14 -31.76 -6.08 1.35
N GLU A 15 -32.31 -5.58 2.45
CA GLU A 15 -33.68 -5.06 2.49
C GLU A 15 -33.77 -3.62 1.97
N ILE A 16 -32.78 -2.77 2.29
CA ILE A 16 -32.78 -1.33 1.98
C ILE A 16 -31.36 -0.90 1.58
N PRO A 17 -31.19 -0.02 0.56
CA PRO A 17 -29.90 0.61 0.30
C PRO A 17 -29.37 1.34 1.53
N LEU A 18 -28.16 0.99 1.97
CA LEU A 18 -27.57 1.57 3.18
C LEU A 18 -27.18 3.03 2.97
N GLU A 19 -27.51 3.87 3.96
CA GLU A 19 -27.07 5.26 4.03
C GLU A 19 -25.95 5.45 5.07
N ASP A 20 -25.28 6.61 5.07
CA ASP A 20 -24.20 6.92 6.01
C ASP A 20 -24.63 6.81 7.49
N LYS A 21 -25.90 7.10 7.79
CA LYS A 21 -26.49 6.98 9.13
C LYS A 21 -26.59 5.53 9.63
N ASP A 22 -26.58 4.56 8.71
CA ASP A 22 -26.68 3.14 9.03
C ASP A 22 -25.31 2.51 9.37
N MET A 23 -24.23 3.25 9.13
CA MET A 23 -22.87 2.78 9.37
C MET A 23 -22.55 2.82 10.87
N LEU A 24 -21.91 1.75 11.35
CA LEU A 24 -21.48 1.66 12.74
C LEU A 24 -20.38 2.68 13.02
N LEU A 25 -20.50 3.38 14.14
CA LEU A 25 -19.46 4.27 14.62
C LEU A 25 -18.19 3.49 14.98
N LEU A 26 -17.04 4.10 14.68
CA LEU A 26 -15.74 3.50 14.99
C LEU A 26 -15.53 3.38 16.51
N HIS A 27 -14.96 2.24 16.90
CA HIS A 27 -14.53 1.98 18.26
C HIS A 27 -13.51 3.04 18.70
N ALA A 28 -13.50 3.42 19.99
CA ALA A 28 -12.65 4.49 20.52
C ALA A 28 -11.17 4.29 20.17
N THR A 29 -10.67 3.06 20.23
CA THR A 29 -9.28 2.74 19.88
C THR A 29 -8.95 3.00 18.41
N ASP A 30 -9.92 2.95 17.50
CA ASP A 30 -9.70 3.15 16.07
C ASP A 30 -9.88 4.61 15.63
N ARG A 31 -10.29 5.49 16.57
CA ARG A 31 -10.43 6.93 16.29
C ARG A 31 -9.05 7.57 16.12
N VAL A 32 -8.95 8.45 15.13
CA VAL A 32 -7.73 9.17 14.76
C VAL A 32 -7.09 9.90 15.94
N GLN A 33 -7.91 10.52 16.82
CA GLN A 33 -7.42 11.26 17.98
C GLN A 33 -6.61 10.37 18.95
N ASN A 34 -7.09 9.15 19.21
CA ASN A 34 -6.43 8.21 20.10
C ASN A 34 -5.17 7.60 19.45
N GLN A 35 -5.24 7.30 18.16
CA GLN A 35 -4.09 6.80 17.39
C GLN A 35 -2.96 7.84 17.32
N TYR A 36 -3.31 9.10 17.06
CA TYR A 36 -2.35 10.19 16.96
C TYR A 36 -1.74 10.56 18.32
N SER A 37 -2.54 10.59 19.39
CA SER A 37 -2.02 10.86 20.75
C SER A 37 -1.04 9.80 21.21
N MET A 38 -1.34 8.50 20.98
CA MET A 38 -0.41 7.40 21.27
C MET A 38 0.94 7.56 20.56
N LEU A 39 0.94 7.99 19.29
CA LEU A 39 2.18 8.26 18.55
C LEU A 39 2.95 9.43 19.18
N MET A 40 2.27 10.54 19.47
CA MET A 40 2.90 11.73 20.04
C MET A 40 3.52 11.45 21.41
N GLU A 41 2.84 10.68 22.24
CA GLU A 41 3.35 10.24 23.53
C GLU A 41 4.67 9.45 23.37
N LYS A 42 4.70 8.46 22.48
CA LYS A 42 5.94 7.69 22.21
C LYS A 42 7.05 8.52 21.56
N LEU A 43 6.69 9.49 20.69
CA LEU A 43 7.67 10.41 20.10
C LEU A 43 8.29 11.32 21.17
N ASN A 44 7.48 11.86 22.09
CA ASN A 44 7.95 12.75 23.14
C ASN A 44 8.83 12.01 24.16
N CYS A 45 8.47 10.79 24.56
CA CYS A 45 9.30 9.94 25.43
C CYS A 45 10.67 9.59 24.79
N ARG A 46 10.75 9.54 23.45
CA ARG A 46 12.00 9.29 22.70
C ARG A 46 12.82 10.54 22.39
N LYS A 47 12.37 11.75 22.73
CA LYS A 47 13.16 12.99 22.59
C LYS A 47 14.15 13.23 23.74
N GLN A 48 14.18 12.36 24.75
CA GLN A 48 15.10 12.42 25.90
C GLN A 48 16.41 11.56 25.88
N PRO A 49 16.88 10.90 24.79
CA PRO A 49 18.26 10.35 24.68
C PRO A 49 19.24 11.25 23.88
N PRO A 50 20.57 10.97 23.90
CA PRO A 50 21.64 11.94 23.55
C PRO A 50 21.70 12.34 22.07
N ALA A 51 22.40 13.46 21.84
CA ALA A 51 22.38 14.39 20.70
C ALA A 51 22.63 13.86 19.26
N HIS A 52 22.67 12.55 18.99
CA HIS A 52 23.11 12.03 17.68
C HIS A 52 22.24 10.94 17.04
N ALA A 53 21.04 10.64 17.55
CA ALA A 53 20.13 9.73 16.86
C ALA A 53 18.73 10.32 16.76
N THR A 54 18.29 10.69 15.56
CA THR A 54 16.87 10.90 15.29
C THR A 54 16.16 9.57 15.55
N PRO A 55 15.22 9.47 16.51
CA PRO A 55 14.45 8.25 16.67
C PRO A 55 13.64 8.07 15.40
N SER A 56 14.02 7.08 14.58
CA SER A 56 13.38 6.86 13.28
C SER A 56 11.87 6.73 13.48
N PHE A 57 11.14 7.67 12.89
CA PHE A 57 9.68 7.77 12.92
C PHE A 57 9.00 6.42 12.64
N PHE A 58 9.63 5.60 11.78
CA PHE A 58 9.23 4.24 11.44
C PHE A 58 9.16 3.33 12.66
N TRP A 59 10.25 3.25 13.44
CA TRP A 59 10.33 2.38 14.60
C TRP A 59 9.36 2.79 15.70
N THR A 60 9.00 4.08 15.76
CA THR A 60 7.98 4.56 16.69
C THR A 60 6.59 4.07 16.29
N ILE A 61 6.23 4.13 15.00
CA ILE A 61 4.96 3.57 14.48
C ILE A 61 4.89 2.05 14.74
N VAL A 62 5.98 1.33 14.46
CA VAL A 62 6.07 -0.11 14.73
C VAL A 62 5.89 -0.41 16.22
N SER A 63 6.53 0.37 17.10
CA SER A 63 6.36 0.24 18.54
C SER A 63 4.92 0.48 18.99
N CYS A 64 4.22 1.47 18.44
CA CYS A 64 2.80 1.73 18.74
C CYS A 64 1.92 0.51 18.46
N HIS A 65 2.23 -0.23 17.39
CA HIS A 65 1.38 -1.32 16.91
C HIS A 65 1.98 -2.73 17.10
N LYS A 66 3.05 -2.87 17.90
CA LYS A 66 3.78 -4.15 18.07
C LYS A 66 2.87 -5.32 18.41
N ARG A 67 1.92 -5.14 19.33
CA ARG A 67 0.97 -6.20 19.72
C ARG A 67 0.10 -6.64 18.55
N ALA A 68 -0.42 -5.71 17.76
CA ALA A 68 -1.24 -6.02 16.59
C ALA A 68 -0.44 -6.79 15.55
N ILE A 69 0.80 -6.35 15.27
CA ILE A 69 1.74 -6.99 14.33
C ILE A 69 2.08 -8.42 14.77
N MET A 70 2.36 -8.65 16.05
CA MET A 70 2.66 -10.01 16.54
C MET A 70 1.45 -10.94 16.43
N VAL A 71 0.25 -10.46 16.78
CA VAL A 71 -0.98 -11.27 16.68
C VAL A 71 -1.34 -11.58 15.23
N SER A 72 -1.24 -10.62 14.30
CA SER A 72 -1.42 -10.91 12.87
C SER A 72 -0.35 -11.84 12.32
N GLY A 73 0.89 -11.73 12.82
CA GLY A 73 2.00 -12.63 12.51
C GLY A 73 1.72 -14.08 12.93
N PHE A 74 1.17 -14.27 14.11
CA PHE A 74 0.76 -15.60 14.58
C PHE A 74 -0.31 -16.23 13.67
N PHE A 75 -1.36 -15.48 13.31
CA PHE A 75 -2.41 -16.00 12.43
C PHE A 75 -1.91 -16.35 11.04
N VAL A 76 -1.06 -15.52 10.43
CA VAL A 76 -0.53 -15.86 9.10
C VAL A 76 0.45 -17.04 9.15
N LEU A 77 1.24 -17.17 10.24
CA LEU A 77 2.07 -18.35 10.46
C LEU A 77 1.21 -19.61 10.56
N LEU A 78 0.16 -19.57 11.39
CA LEU A 78 -0.77 -20.67 11.57
C LEU A 78 -1.41 -21.06 10.23
N LYS A 79 -1.84 -20.07 9.43
CA LYS A 79 -2.36 -20.29 8.07
C LYS A 79 -1.37 -21.02 7.18
N VAL A 80 -0.09 -20.61 7.17
CA VAL A 80 0.96 -21.27 6.36
C VAL A 80 1.17 -22.71 6.81
N LEU A 81 1.28 -22.94 8.12
CA LEU A 81 1.47 -24.29 8.67
C LEU A 81 0.29 -25.20 8.31
N THR A 82 -0.95 -24.76 8.55
CA THR A 82 -2.15 -25.56 8.24
C THR A 82 -2.31 -25.80 6.74
N LEU A 83 -2.00 -24.81 5.90
CA LEU A 83 -2.02 -24.97 4.45
C LEU A 83 -1.02 -26.04 3.99
N SER A 84 0.20 -26.00 4.54
CA SER A 84 1.26 -26.96 4.24
C SER A 84 1.00 -28.38 4.76
N THR A 85 0.14 -28.56 5.77
CA THR A 85 -0.25 -29.92 6.20
C THR A 85 -1.11 -30.66 5.16
N GLY A 86 -1.77 -29.96 4.23
CA GLY A 86 -2.67 -30.56 3.24
C GLY A 86 -2.05 -31.72 2.44
N PRO A 87 -0.92 -31.52 1.73
CA PRO A 87 -0.25 -32.59 1.01
C PRO A 87 0.21 -33.76 1.90
N VAL A 88 0.63 -33.48 3.14
CA VAL A 88 1.09 -34.51 4.08
C VAL A 88 -0.06 -35.39 4.55
N ILE A 89 -1.20 -34.78 4.89
CA ILE A 89 -2.43 -35.51 5.25
C ILE A 89 -2.92 -36.32 4.06
N LEU A 90 -2.86 -35.76 2.85
CA LEU A 90 -3.22 -36.48 1.62
C LEU A 90 -2.33 -37.71 1.41
N LYS A 91 -1.01 -37.61 1.64
CA LYS A 91 -0.09 -38.75 1.58
C LYS A 91 -0.50 -39.86 2.55
N ALA A 92 -0.75 -39.50 3.81
CA ALA A 92 -1.17 -40.45 4.84
C ALA A 92 -2.51 -41.11 4.48
N PHE A 93 -3.47 -40.32 4.00
CA PHE A 93 -4.79 -40.81 3.61
C PHE A 93 -4.70 -41.85 2.48
N ILE A 94 -3.90 -41.56 1.44
CA ILE A 94 -3.67 -42.51 0.34
C ILE A 94 -2.98 -43.79 0.84
N ASN A 95 -1.99 -43.68 1.74
CA ASN A 95 -1.34 -44.86 2.31
C ASN A 95 -2.30 -45.75 3.09
N VAL A 96 -3.23 -45.17 3.87
CA VAL A 96 -4.30 -45.93 4.54
C VAL A 96 -5.21 -46.61 3.52
N SER A 97 -5.61 -45.92 2.44
CA SER A 97 -6.41 -46.51 1.37
C SER A 97 -5.71 -47.66 0.63
N LEU A 98 -4.38 -47.65 0.58
CA LEU A 98 -3.56 -48.74 0.02
C LEU A 98 -3.30 -49.89 1.01
N GLY A 99 -3.95 -49.88 2.18
CA GLY A 99 -3.79 -50.93 3.20
C GLY A 99 -2.56 -50.78 4.09
N LYS A 100 -1.81 -49.67 4.00
CA LYS A 100 -0.64 -49.37 4.85
C LYS A 100 -1.03 -48.63 6.14
N GLY A 101 -2.27 -48.80 6.61
CA GLY A 101 -2.75 -48.19 7.84
C GLY A 101 -2.15 -48.85 9.08
N THR A 102 -1.89 -48.04 10.10
CA THR A 102 -1.38 -48.45 11.42
C THR A 102 -2.50 -48.91 12.35
N PHE A 103 -3.72 -48.36 12.24
CA PHE A 103 -4.87 -48.79 13.05
C PHE A 103 -6.21 -48.68 12.32
N LYS A 104 -7.23 -49.40 12.83
CA LYS A 104 -8.54 -49.61 12.18
C LYS A 104 -9.32 -48.33 11.82
N TYR A 105 -9.14 -47.25 12.59
CA TYR A 105 -9.88 -45.99 12.42
C TYR A 105 -9.02 -44.84 11.88
N GLU A 106 -7.82 -45.13 11.36
CA GLU A 106 -6.87 -44.09 10.93
C GLU A 106 -7.43 -43.19 9.83
N GLY A 107 -8.17 -43.75 8.86
CA GLY A 107 -8.80 -42.95 7.80
C GLY A 107 -9.80 -41.91 8.34
N TYR A 108 -10.62 -42.28 9.34
CA TYR A 108 -11.56 -41.36 9.99
C TYR A 108 -10.82 -40.29 10.80
N ALA A 109 -9.75 -40.67 11.51
CA ALA A 109 -8.91 -39.72 12.24
C ALA A 109 -8.23 -38.71 11.29
N LEU A 110 -7.71 -39.16 10.15
CA LEU A 110 -7.11 -38.30 9.11
C LEU A 110 -8.14 -37.36 8.47
N ALA A 111 -9.36 -37.84 8.21
CA ALA A 111 -10.45 -37.00 7.70
C ALA A 111 -10.86 -35.90 8.70
N ALA A 112 -11.01 -36.26 9.99
CA ALA A 112 -11.28 -35.29 11.04
C ALA A 112 -10.14 -34.28 11.20
N LEU A 113 -8.87 -34.73 11.13
CA LEU A 113 -7.70 -33.87 11.16
C LEU A 113 -7.69 -32.91 9.97
N LEU A 114 -7.97 -33.39 8.75
CA LEU A 114 -8.06 -32.54 7.56
C LEU A 114 -9.13 -31.46 7.72
N PHE A 115 -10.31 -31.82 8.24
CA PHE A 115 -11.38 -30.88 8.51
C PHE A 115 -10.95 -29.79 9.50
N VAL A 116 -10.36 -30.19 10.64
CA VAL A 116 -9.87 -29.24 11.65
C VAL A 116 -8.77 -28.34 11.08
N CYS A 117 -7.81 -28.90 10.34
CA CYS A 117 -6.76 -28.13 9.67
C CYS A 117 -7.34 -27.11 8.68
N LYS A 118 -8.34 -27.49 7.88
CA LYS A 118 -9.00 -26.59 6.93
C LYS A 118 -9.81 -25.51 7.62
N CYS A 119 -10.51 -25.82 8.71
CA CYS A 119 -11.17 -24.80 9.54
C CYS A 119 -10.15 -23.82 10.15
N CYS A 120 -9.03 -24.32 10.67
CA CYS A 120 -7.96 -23.50 11.23
C CYS A 120 -7.30 -22.60 10.17
N GLU A 121 -7.01 -23.15 8.99
CA GLU A 121 -6.50 -22.40 7.83
C GLU A 121 -7.45 -21.25 7.48
N SER A 122 -8.72 -21.57 7.29
CA SER A 122 -9.76 -20.64 6.86
C SER A 122 -10.04 -19.54 7.90
N LEU A 123 -9.97 -19.87 9.20
CA LEU A 123 -10.12 -18.90 10.28
C LEU A 123 -8.90 -18.00 10.39
N SER A 124 -7.70 -18.60 10.35
CA SER A 124 -6.43 -17.88 10.50
C SER A 124 -6.21 -16.90 9.36
N GLU A 125 -6.54 -17.28 8.13
CA GLU A 125 -6.51 -16.40 6.97
C GLU A 125 -7.39 -15.17 7.18
N ARG A 126 -8.67 -15.36 7.49
CA ARG A 126 -9.59 -14.22 7.69
C ARG A 126 -9.19 -13.34 8.86
N GLN A 127 -8.68 -13.92 9.95
CA GLN A 127 -8.18 -13.16 11.10
C GLN A 127 -6.93 -12.35 10.74
N TRP A 128 -5.99 -12.93 9.98
CA TRP A 128 -4.84 -12.21 9.45
C TRP A 128 -5.28 -11.02 8.58
N TYR A 129 -6.11 -11.27 7.55
CA TYR A 129 -6.61 -10.23 6.64
C TYR A 129 -7.27 -9.08 7.40
N PHE A 130 -8.24 -9.37 8.26
CA PHE A 130 -8.94 -8.34 9.00
C PHE A 130 -8.00 -7.51 9.88
N ARG A 131 -7.08 -8.16 10.60
CA ARG A 131 -6.18 -7.48 11.54
C ARG A 131 -5.16 -6.62 10.81
N THR A 132 -4.57 -7.10 9.72
CA THR A 132 -3.62 -6.29 8.94
C THR A 132 -4.31 -5.14 8.22
N ARG A 133 -5.54 -5.33 7.73
CA ARG A 133 -6.32 -4.24 7.12
C ARG A 133 -6.70 -3.17 8.13
N ARG A 134 -7.17 -3.58 9.32
CA ARG A 134 -7.45 -2.65 10.43
C ARG A 134 -6.19 -1.88 10.85
N LEU A 135 -5.07 -2.58 11.04
CA LEU A 135 -3.78 -1.97 11.35
C LEU A 135 -3.36 -0.96 10.27
N GLY A 136 -3.53 -1.34 9.01
CA GLY A 136 -3.26 -0.47 7.87
C GLY A 136 -4.07 0.83 7.88
N LEU A 137 -5.36 0.73 8.17
CA LEU A 137 -6.24 1.88 8.33
C LEU A 137 -5.81 2.77 9.49
N GLN A 138 -5.45 2.20 10.64
CA GLN A 138 -4.94 2.95 11.80
C GLN A 138 -3.68 3.74 11.43
N VAL A 139 -2.71 3.10 10.77
CA VAL A 139 -1.47 3.74 10.31
C VAL A 139 -1.75 4.85 9.29
N ARG A 140 -2.65 4.61 8.32
CA ARG A 140 -3.06 5.63 7.35
C ARG A 140 -3.67 6.83 8.04
N SER A 141 -4.66 6.62 8.91
CA SER A 141 -5.37 7.67 9.66
C SER A 141 -4.44 8.51 10.53
N LEU A 142 -3.53 7.84 11.24
CA LEU A 142 -2.43 8.44 12.00
C LEU A 142 -1.55 9.37 11.14
N LEU A 143 -1.09 8.87 9.99
CA LEU A 143 -0.22 9.62 9.09
C LEU A 143 -0.97 10.82 8.50
N SER A 144 -2.23 10.64 8.09
CA SER A 144 -3.07 11.74 7.61
C SER A 144 -3.22 12.85 8.66
N ALA A 145 -3.44 12.49 9.92
CA ALA A 145 -3.51 13.48 11.01
C ALA A 145 -2.16 14.17 11.27
N GLY A 146 -1.06 13.43 11.20
CA GLY A 146 0.28 13.99 11.31
C GLY A 146 0.61 14.96 10.18
N ILE A 147 0.29 14.60 8.94
CA ILE A 147 0.46 15.48 7.77
C ILE A 147 -0.38 16.75 7.92
N TYR A 148 -1.65 16.61 8.32
CA TYR A 148 -2.55 17.75 8.51
C TYR A 148 -2.03 18.72 9.58
N LYS A 149 -1.61 18.20 10.75
CA LYS A 149 -1.03 19.03 11.81
C LYS A 149 0.28 19.69 11.39
N LYS A 150 1.14 18.97 10.66
CA LYS A 150 2.39 19.51 10.13
C LYS A 150 2.14 20.65 9.15
N GLN A 151 1.17 20.48 8.24
CA GLN A 151 0.79 21.49 7.25
C GLN A 151 0.39 22.82 7.90
N GLN A 152 -0.30 22.78 9.05
CA GLN A 152 -0.71 23.99 9.79
C GLN A 152 0.48 24.75 10.40
N LYS A 153 1.60 24.08 10.68
CA LYS A 153 2.79 24.66 11.31
C LYS A 153 3.95 24.92 10.35
N LEU A 154 3.80 24.59 9.06
CA LEU A 154 4.89 24.62 8.10
C LEU A 154 5.40 26.06 7.85
N SER A 155 6.71 26.26 7.83
CA SER A 155 7.33 27.54 7.44
C SER A 155 7.01 27.93 6.00
N ASN A 156 7.10 29.23 5.69
CA ASN A 156 6.83 29.73 4.33
C ASN A 156 7.81 29.15 3.30
N GLY A 157 9.10 29.06 3.64
CA GLY A 157 10.10 28.42 2.78
C GLY A 157 9.82 26.92 2.53
N ALA A 158 9.34 26.19 3.54
CA ALA A 158 8.94 24.79 3.34
C ALA A 158 7.63 24.64 2.55
N LYS A 159 6.67 25.57 2.68
CA LYS A 159 5.45 25.61 1.84
C LYS A 159 5.77 25.81 0.36
N MET A 160 6.83 26.56 0.03
CA MET A 160 7.29 26.68 -1.36
C MET A 160 7.92 25.38 -1.89
N LYS A 161 8.62 24.63 -1.03
CA LYS A 161 9.20 23.32 -1.40
C LYS A 161 8.15 22.21 -1.53
N HIS A 162 7.09 22.28 -0.74
CA HIS A 162 6.00 21.30 -0.71
C HIS A 162 4.69 21.92 -1.19
N SER A 163 4.38 21.77 -2.48
CA SER A 163 3.16 22.33 -3.06
C SER A 163 1.89 21.69 -2.47
N SER A 164 0.75 22.39 -2.56
CA SER A 164 -0.55 21.86 -2.12
C SER A 164 -0.89 20.52 -2.78
N GLY A 165 -0.56 20.35 -4.06
CA GLY A 165 -0.73 19.09 -4.78
C GLY A 165 0.17 17.97 -4.24
N GLN A 166 1.41 18.28 -3.85
CA GLN A 166 2.29 17.29 -3.22
C GLN A 166 1.80 16.87 -1.84
N ILE A 167 1.31 17.81 -1.03
CA ILE A 167 0.72 17.50 0.29
C ILE A 167 -0.52 16.62 0.13
N MET A 168 -1.37 16.90 -0.85
CA MET A 168 -2.51 16.04 -1.18
C MET A 168 -2.04 14.62 -1.52
N ASN A 169 -1.02 14.48 -2.36
CA ASN A 169 -0.44 13.17 -2.70
C ASN A 169 0.13 12.43 -1.48
N TYR A 170 0.69 13.14 -0.49
CA TYR A 170 1.15 12.50 0.75
C TYR A 170 -0.01 11.83 1.50
N VAL A 171 -1.19 12.45 1.51
CA VAL A 171 -2.37 11.94 2.21
C VAL A 171 -3.09 10.86 1.40
N THR A 172 -3.30 11.07 0.10
CA THR A 172 -4.13 10.19 -0.74
C THR A 172 -3.37 8.99 -1.28
N VAL A 173 -2.09 9.14 -1.61
CA VAL A 173 -1.27 8.10 -2.24
C VAL A 173 -0.27 7.50 -1.25
N ASP A 174 0.57 8.32 -0.62
CA ASP A 174 1.68 7.80 0.19
C ASP A 174 1.23 7.18 1.50
N ALA A 175 0.33 7.85 2.23
CA ALA A 175 -0.25 7.28 3.45
C ALA A 175 -1.08 6.02 3.17
N TYR A 176 -1.73 5.93 2.01
CA TYR A 176 -2.42 4.72 1.57
C TYR A 176 -1.44 3.57 1.35
N ARG A 177 -0.37 3.78 0.56
CA ARG A 177 0.68 2.75 0.31
C ARG A 177 1.33 2.25 1.59
N ILE A 178 1.59 3.13 2.55
CA ILE A 178 2.12 2.74 3.86
C ILE A 178 1.07 2.00 4.69
N GLY A 179 -0.20 2.39 4.60
CA GLY A 179 -1.32 1.67 5.21
C GLY A 179 -1.52 0.26 4.66
N GLU A 180 -1.20 0.02 3.38
CA GLU A 180 -1.26 -1.33 2.80
C GLU A 180 -0.10 -2.23 3.24
N PHE A 181 1.02 -1.64 3.65
CA PHE A 181 2.26 -2.34 3.96
C PHE A 181 2.15 -3.45 5.03
N PRO A 182 1.38 -3.34 6.13
CA PRO A 182 1.30 -4.39 7.14
C PRO A 182 0.85 -5.76 6.59
N TYR A 183 -0.05 -5.78 5.61
CA TYR A 183 -0.44 -7.01 4.92
C TYR A 183 0.75 -7.60 4.14
N TRP A 184 1.39 -6.78 3.31
CA TRP A 184 2.50 -7.18 2.44
C TRP A 184 3.78 -7.53 3.21
N PHE A 185 4.01 -6.89 4.36
CA PHE A 185 5.08 -7.24 5.29
C PHE A 185 4.97 -8.69 5.74
N HIS A 186 3.77 -9.10 6.16
CA HIS A 186 3.52 -10.49 6.53
C HIS A 186 3.69 -11.43 5.34
N GLN A 187 3.16 -11.04 4.17
CA GLN A 187 3.31 -11.80 2.94
C GLN A 187 4.78 -12.06 2.58
N THR A 188 5.70 -11.13 2.85
CA THR A 188 7.12 -11.23 2.49
C THR A 188 7.79 -12.45 3.12
N TRP A 189 7.74 -12.55 4.45
CA TRP A 189 8.42 -13.65 5.15
C TRP A 189 7.63 -14.96 5.06
N THR A 190 6.30 -14.91 5.00
CA THR A 190 5.47 -16.12 4.88
C THR A 190 5.66 -16.81 3.54
N THR A 191 5.89 -16.05 2.48
CA THR A 191 6.21 -16.57 1.14
C THR A 191 7.49 -17.40 1.20
N SER A 192 8.53 -16.91 1.88
CA SER A 192 9.79 -17.63 2.08
C SER A 192 9.59 -18.90 2.92
N VAL A 193 8.88 -18.80 4.05
CA VAL A 193 8.59 -19.96 4.91
C VAL A 193 7.77 -21.03 4.17
N GLN A 194 6.73 -20.63 3.46
CA GLN A 194 5.90 -21.53 2.66
C GLN A 194 6.71 -22.25 1.58
N LEU A 195 7.61 -21.52 0.90
CA LEU A 195 8.48 -22.11 -0.11
C LEU A 195 9.44 -23.14 0.52
N CYS A 196 10.07 -22.83 1.65
CA CYS A 196 10.94 -23.78 2.36
C CYS A 196 10.21 -25.06 2.75
N ILE A 197 8.99 -24.95 3.31
CA ILE A 197 8.19 -26.11 3.70
C ILE A 197 7.77 -26.92 2.46
N ALA A 198 7.32 -26.25 1.40
CA ALA A 198 6.92 -26.93 0.16
C ALA A 198 8.11 -27.68 -0.48
N LEU A 199 9.30 -27.08 -0.49
CA LEU A 199 10.52 -27.72 -0.99
C LEU A 199 10.89 -28.96 -0.16
N ALA A 200 10.77 -28.90 1.17
CA ALA A 200 11.00 -30.05 2.04
C ALA A 200 10.01 -31.20 1.75
N ILE A 201 8.71 -30.87 1.56
CA ILE A 201 7.70 -31.87 1.22
C ILE A 201 7.96 -32.47 -0.18
N LEU A 202 8.35 -31.67 -1.17
CA LEU A 202 8.71 -32.15 -2.51
C LEU A 202 9.89 -33.11 -2.46
N TYR A 203 10.96 -32.76 -1.72
CA TYR A 203 12.10 -33.65 -1.55
C TYR A 203 11.71 -34.99 -0.91
N ASN A 204 10.83 -34.97 0.09
CA ASN A 204 10.32 -36.20 0.71
C ASN A 204 9.40 -37.01 -0.22
N ALA A 205 8.75 -36.38 -1.20
CA ALA A 205 7.88 -37.08 -2.15
C ALA A 205 8.65 -37.73 -3.30
N VAL A 206 9.66 -37.05 -3.88
CA VAL A 206 10.32 -37.49 -5.13
C VAL A 206 11.85 -37.56 -5.05
N GLY A 207 12.45 -37.31 -3.89
CA GLY A 207 13.89 -37.41 -3.68
C GLY A 207 14.71 -36.53 -4.62
N ALA A 208 15.76 -37.10 -5.21
CA ALA A 208 16.68 -36.40 -6.11
C ALA A 208 16.02 -35.85 -7.39
N ALA A 209 14.88 -36.41 -7.82
CA ALA A 209 14.13 -35.88 -8.97
C ALA A 209 13.55 -34.48 -8.72
N MET A 210 13.51 -34.01 -7.46
CA MET A 210 13.21 -32.63 -7.13
C MET A 210 14.10 -31.63 -7.89
N ILE A 211 15.36 -31.99 -8.20
CA ILE A 211 16.28 -31.09 -8.92
C ILE A 211 15.74 -30.76 -10.31
N SER A 212 15.16 -31.72 -11.05
CA SER A 212 14.58 -31.42 -12.36
C SER A 212 13.34 -30.53 -12.24
N SER A 213 12.54 -30.71 -11.18
CA SER A 213 11.42 -29.81 -10.87
C SER A 213 11.89 -28.36 -10.65
N LEU A 214 12.98 -28.17 -9.89
CA LEU A 214 13.58 -26.86 -9.62
C LEU A 214 14.13 -26.22 -10.89
N VAL A 215 14.82 -27.00 -11.74
CA VAL A 215 15.32 -26.50 -13.03
C VAL A 215 14.18 -26.01 -13.91
N VAL A 216 13.09 -26.76 -14.05
CA VAL A 216 11.95 -26.33 -14.87
C VAL A 216 11.24 -25.11 -14.26
N ILE A 217 11.13 -25.02 -12.94
CA ILE A 217 10.58 -23.82 -12.27
C ILE A 217 11.47 -22.61 -12.55
N ILE A 218 12.79 -22.73 -12.40
CA ILE A 218 13.75 -21.65 -12.68
C ILE A 218 13.67 -21.22 -14.15
N LEU A 219 13.65 -22.18 -15.09
CA LEU A 219 13.48 -21.90 -16.52
C LEU A 219 12.16 -21.19 -16.79
N THR A 220 11.06 -21.62 -16.16
CA THR A 220 9.76 -20.94 -16.30
C THR A 220 9.83 -19.49 -15.83
N ILE A 221 10.49 -19.23 -14.69
CA ILE A 221 10.70 -17.87 -14.18
C ILE A 221 11.55 -17.04 -15.15
N LEU A 222 12.64 -17.59 -15.66
CA LEU A 222 13.54 -16.93 -16.60
C LEU A 222 12.85 -16.61 -17.94
N CYS A 223 12.00 -17.52 -18.45
CA CYS A 223 11.19 -17.30 -19.65
C CYS A 223 10.09 -16.26 -19.42
N ASN A 224 9.48 -16.23 -18.23
CA ASN A 224 8.42 -15.28 -17.90
C ASN A 224 8.95 -13.84 -17.67
N ALA A 225 10.18 -13.66 -17.19
CA ALA A 225 10.76 -12.35 -16.92
C ALA A 225 10.80 -11.38 -18.14
N PRO A 226 11.34 -11.76 -19.33
CA PRO A 226 11.31 -10.90 -20.51
C PRO A 226 9.88 -10.68 -21.00
N LEU A 227 9.02 -11.69 -20.86
CA LEU A 227 7.61 -11.63 -21.19
C LEU A 227 6.85 -10.58 -20.39
N ALA A 228 7.08 -10.54 -19.09
CA ALA A 228 6.53 -9.54 -18.20
C ALA A 228 7.00 -8.13 -18.59
N ARG A 229 8.27 -7.97 -19.02
CA ARG A 229 8.78 -6.69 -19.53
C ARG A 229 8.07 -6.25 -20.82
N PHE A 230 7.83 -7.17 -21.76
CA PHE A 230 7.06 -6.87 -22.97
C PHE A 230 5.63 -6.48 -22.62
N GLN A 231 4.96 -7.24 -21.76
CA GLN A 231 3.61 -6.92 -21.30
C GLN A 231 3.56 -5.52 -20.68
N HIS A 232 4.53 -5.16 -19.83
CA HIS A 232 4.62 -3.84 -19.21
C HIS A 232 4.83 -2.72 -20.24
N LYS A 233 5.63 -2.98 -21.29
CA LYS A 233 5.84 -2.05 -22.41
C LYS A 233 4.55 -1.81 -23.20
N PHE A 234 3.81 -2.88 -23.54
CA PHE A 234 2.52 -2.76 -24.23
C PHE A 234 1.48 -2.06 -23.36
N GLN A 235 1.45 -2.35 -22.06
CA GLN A 235 0.60 -1.64 -21.10
C GLN A 235 0.93 -0.13 -21.07
N SER A 236 2.21 0.24 -21.02
CA SER A 236 2.62 1.66 -21.07
C SER A 236 2.14 2.35 -22.34
N LYS A 237 2.30 1.71 -23.51
CA LYS A 237 1.85 2.27 -24.79
C LYS A 237 0.32 2.37 -24.89
N LEU A 238 -0.40 1.41 -24.31
CA LEU A 238 -1.84 1.48 -24.16
C LEU A 238 -2.26 2.67 -23.29
N MET A 239 -1.59 2.90 -22.15
CA MET A 239 -1.89 4.04 -21.28
C MET A 239 -1.60 5.38 -21.96
N GLU A 240 -0.49 5.51 -22.68
CA GLU A 240 -0.18 6.70 -23.49
C GLU A 240 -1.29 6.99 -24.52
N ALA A 241 -1.75 5.98 -25.26
CA ALA A 241 -2.84 6.14 -26.23
C ALA A 241 -4.18 6.51 -25.57
N GLN A 242 -4.46 5.92 -24.40
CA GLN A 242 -5.64 6.25 -23.59
C GLN A 242 -5.63 7.71 -23.12
N ASP A 243 -4.50 8.19 -22.63
CA ASP A 243 -4.36 9.57 -22.14
C ASP A 243 -4.60 10.57 -23.27
N VAL A 244 -4.02 10.35 -24.46
CA VAL A 244 -4.23 11.24 -25.62
C VAL A 244 -5.71 11.26 -26.03
N ARG A 245 -6.38 10.11 -26.09
CA ARG A 245 -7.82 10.05 -26.42
C ARG A 245 -8.68 10.73 -25.36
N LEU A 246 -8.43 10.45 -24.08
CA LEU A 246 -9.19 11.04 -22.97
C LEU A 246 -9.01 12.56 -22.92
N LYS A 247 -7.81 13.04 -23.19
CA LYS A 247 -7.53 14.48 -23.32
C LYS A 247 -8.34 15.10 -24.45
N ALA A 248 -8.30 14.53 -25.67
CA ALA A 248 -9.08 15.03 -26.80
C ALA A 248 -10.60 15.01 -26.53
N MET A 249 -11.11 13.95 -25.89
CA MET A 249 -12.51 13.90 -25.44
C MET A 249 -12.83 14.99 -24.43
N SER A 250 -11.98 15.18 -23.42
CA SER A 250 -12.18 16.19 -22.38
C SER A 250 -12.20 17.60 -22.96
N GLU A 251 -11.23 17.94 -23.82
CA GLU A 251 -11.18 19.25 -24.51
C GLU A 251 -12.42 19.47 -25.38
N SER A 252 -12.86 18.45 -26.13
CA SER A 252 -14.08 18.52 -26.95
C SER A 252 -15.34 18.76 -26.11
N LEU A 253 -15.46 18.11 -24.95
CA LEU A 253 -16.61 18.28 -24.05
C LEU A 253 -16.62 19.65 -23.38
N VAL A 254 -15.46 20.13 -22.91
CA VAL A 254 -15.33 21.47 -22.31
C VAL A 254 -15.72 22.56 -23.32
N HIS A 255 -15.41 22.38 -24.61
CA HIS A 255 -15.70 23.35 -25.66
C HIS A 255 -16.91 23.00 -26.54
N MET A 256 -17.81 22.12 -26.08
CA MET A 256 -18.91 21.57 -26.88
C MET A 256 -19.79 22.64 -27.54
N LYS A 257 -20.07 23.75 -26.84
CA LYS A 257 -20.85 24.86 -27.38
C LYS A 257 -20.21 25.46 -28.65
N VAL A 258 -18.90 25.66 -28.62
CA VAL A 258 -18.14 26.19 -29.77
C VAL A 258 -18.18 25.19 -30.93
N LEU A 259 -17.92 23.91 -30.65
CA LEU A 259 -17.97 22.86 -31.67
C LEU A 259 -19.34 22.80 -32.37
N LYS A 260 -20.44 22.93 -31.62
CA LYS A 260 -21.81 22.97 -32.16
C LYS A 260 -22.11 24.21 -32.99
N LEU A 261 -21.64 25.38 -32.55
CA LEU A 261 -21.82 26.64 -33.29
C LEU A 261 -21.15 26.59 -34.68
N TYR A 262 -20.04 25.87 -34.79
CA TYR A 262 -19.31 25.68 -36.06
C TYR A 262 -19.67 24.38 -36.81
N ALA A 263 -20.63 23.60 -36.32
CA ALA A 263 -20.98 22.27 -36.86
C ALA A 263 -19.77 21.31 -37.00
N TRP A 264 -18.80 21.43 -36.10
CA TRP A 264 -17.55 20.66 -36.11
C TRP A 264 -17.62 19.33 -35.36
N GLU A 265 -18.76 18.97 -34.77
CA GLU A 265 -18.89 17.74 -33.99
C GLU A 265 -18.50 16.48 -34.77
N SER A 266 -18.85 16.40 -36.05
CA SER A 266 -18.56 15.25 -36.90
C SER A 266 -17.08 15.13 -37.20
N HIS A 267 -16.39 16.28 -37.33
CA HIS A 267 -14.93 16.30 -37.52
C HIS A 267 -14.21 15.82 -36.26
N PHE A 268 -14.55 16.38 -35.09
CA PHE A 268 -13.93 15.97 -33.82
C PHE A 268 -14.27 14.52 -33.44
N LYS A 269 -15.47 14.05 -33.78
CA LYS A 269 -15.82 12.63 -33.66
C LYS A 269 -14.85 11.75 -34.45
N LYS A 270 -14.57 12.08 -35.71
CA LYS A 270 -13.61 11.32 -36.55
C LYS A 270 -12.19 11.37 -35.98
N VAL A 271 -11.75 12.51 -35.42
CA VAL A 271 -10.45 12.61 -34.74
C VAL A 271 -10.38 11.63 -33.56
N ILE A 272 -11.42 11.60 -32.71
CA ILE A 272 -11.49 10.71 -31.56
C ILE A 272 -11.55 9.24 -31.98
N GLU A 273 -12.29 8.91 -33.04
CA GLU A 273 -12.34 7.56 -33.64
C GLU A 273 -10.96 7.13 -34.16
N GLY A 274 -10.22 8.03 -34.82
CA GLY A 274 -8.84 7.76 -35.23
C GLY A 274 -7.90 7.46 -34.06
N LEU A 275 -8.03 8.20 -32.95
CA LEU A 275 -7.29 7.92 -31.72
C LEU A 275 -7.71 6.57 -31.09
N ARG A 276 -8.99 6.23 -31.18
CA ARG A 276 -9.52 4.95 -30.70
C ARG A 276 -8.96 3.76 -31.47
N GLU A 277 -8.75 3.88 -32.78
CA GLU A 277 -8.10 2.84 -33.58
C GLU A 277 -6.64 2.60 -33.15
N VAL A 278 -5.91 3.67 -32.81
CA VAL A 278 -4.55 3.55 -32.25
C VAL A 278 -4.57 2.86 -30.89
N GLU A 279 -5.48 3.27 -29.99
CA GLU A 279 -5.68 2.60 -28.69
C GLU A 279 -6.02 1.12 -28.87
N TYR A 280 -6.91 0.79 -29.81
CA TYR A 280 -7.34 -0.58 -30.06
C TYR A 280 -6.20 -1.50 -30.48
N LYS A 281 -5.27 -1.02 -31.33
CA LYS A 281 -4.07 -1.79 -31.71
C LYS A 281 -3.22 -2.15 -30.49
N TRP A 282 -2.97 -1.19 -29.60
CA TRP A 282 -2.21 -1.42 -28.37
C TRP A 282 -2.97 -2.30 -27.38
N LEU A 283 -4.29 -2.12 -27.29
CA LEU A 283 -5.15 -2.92 -26.43
C LEU A 283 -5.14 -4.39 -26.88
N SER A 284 -5.30 -4.64 -28.18
CA SER A 284 -5.25 -5.99 -28.75
C SER A 284 -3.89 -6.67 -28.48
N ALA A 285 -2.79 -5.96 -28.74
CA ALA A 285 -1.45 -6.47 -28.44
C ALA A 285 -1.26 -6.77 -26.95
N PHE A 286 -1.67 -5.87 -26.06
CA PHE A 286 -1.61 -6.08 -24.61
C PHE A 286 -2.43 -7.30 -24.17
N GLN A 287 -3.65 -7.44 -24.68
CA GLN A 287 -4.54 -8.54 -24.33
C GLN A 287 -4.01 -9.89 -24.83
N LEU A 288 -3.44 -9.93 -26.04
CA LEU A 288 -2.79 -11.13 -26.59
C LEU A 288 -1.59 -11.56 -25.73
N TRP A 289 -0.73 -10.61 -25.36
CA TRP A 289 0.39 -10.86 -24.46
C TRP A 289 -0.05 -11.31 -23.07
N ARG A 290 -1.12 -10.73 -22.53
CA ARG A 290 -1.70 -11.15 -21.25
C ARG A 290 -2.23 -12.58 -21.32
N ALA A 291 -2.89 -12.95 -22.42
CA ALA A 291 -3.38 -14.31 -22.66
C ALA A 291 -2.21 -15.31 -22.73
N TYR A 292 -1.14 -14.96 -23.46
CA TYR A 292 0.07 -15.80 -23.56
C TYR A 292 0.76 -16.01 -22.21
N ASN A 293 0.94 -14.94 -21.42
CA ASN A 293 1.48 -15.04 -20.05
C ASN A 293 0.60 -15.92 -19.15
N SER A 294 -0.73 -15.78 -19.23
CA SER A 294 -1.67 -16.62 -18.48
C SER A 294 -1.57 -18.09 -18.87
N PHE A 295 -1.49 -18.39 -20.17
CA PHE A 295 -1.32 -19.75 -20.68
C PHE A 295 -0.04 -20.40 -20.14
N LEU A 296 1.11 -19.72 -20.24
CA LEU A 296 2.38 -20.24 -19.72
C LEU A 296 2.32 -20.50 -18.21
N PHE A 297 1.68 -19.61 -17.44
CA PHE A 297 1.52 -19.80 -16.01
C PHE A 297 0.70 -21.05 -15.67
N TRP A 298 -0.43 -21.27 -16.34
CA TRP A 298 -1.28 -22.45 -16.11
C TRP A 298 -0.72 -23.75 -16.69
N ALA A 299 0.13 -23.68 -17.72
CA ALA A 299 0.84 -24.83 -18.27
C ALA A 299 2.05 -25.28 -17.41
N SER A 300 2.68 -24.35 -16.69
CA SER A 300 3.84 -24.61 -15.82
C SER A 300 3.68 -25.82 -14.88
N PRO A 301 2.59 -25.99 -14.09
CA PRO A 301 2.43 -27.17 -13.23
C PRO A 301 2.55 -28.49 -13.98
N ALA A 302 1.97 -28.57 -15.18
CA ALA A 302 2.00 -29.79 -15.98
C ALA A 302 3.42 -30.07 -16.48
N LEU A 303 4.12 -29.06 -17.00
CA LEU A 303 5.51 -29.20 -17.46
C LEU A 303 6.45 -29.63 -16.34
N VAL A 304 6.34 -29.03 -15.16
CA VAL A 304 7.14 -29.40 -13.98
C VAL A 304 6.84 -30.85 -13.56
N SER A 305 5.57 -31.25 -13.59
CA SER A 305 5.18 -32.63 -13.25
C SER A 305 5.73 -33.66 -14.24
N VAL A 306 5.60 -33.40 -15.55
CA VAL A 306 6.15 -34.27 -16.60
C VAL A 306 7.65 -34.43 -16.44
N ALA A 307 8.40 -33.34 -16.32
CA ALA A 307 9.85 -33.40 -16.15
C ALA A 307 10.26 -34.19 -14.90
N THR A 308 9.56 -33.97 -13.79
CA THR A 308 9.86 -34.65 -12.52
C THR A 308 9.57 -36.14 -12.61
N PHE A 309 8.42 -36.55 -13.14
CA PHE A 309 8.06 -37.96 -13.22
C PHE A 309 8.89 -38.72 -14.26
N VAL A 310 9.26 -38.09 -15.38
CA VAL A 310 10.24 -38.65 -16.32
C VAL A 310 11.58 -38.85 -15.63
N THR A 311 12.04 -37.88 -14.83
CA THR A 311 13.28 -38.01 -14.06
C THR A 311 13.19 -39.13 -13.02
N CYS A 312 12.05 -39.28 -12.33
CA CYS A 312 11.82 -40.39 -11.40
C CYS A 312 11.91 -41.74 -12.11
N TYR A 313 11.32 -41.87 -13.31
CA TYR A 313 11.41 -43.07 -14.13
C TYR A 313 12.87 -43.39 -14.50
N LEU A 314 13.64 -42.39 -14.95
CA LEU A 314 15.05 -42.55 -15.32
C LEU A 314 15.95 -42.90 -14.13
N LEU A 315 15.73 -42.27 -12.98
CA LEU A 315 16.48 -42.52 -11.74
C LEU A 315 15.96 -43.74 -10.96
N LYS A 316 14.97 -44.47 -11.49
CA LYS A 316 14.31 -45.62 -10.85
C LYS A 316 13.77 -45.31 -9.44
N ILE A 317 13.31 -44.07 -9.23
CA ILE A 317 12.64 -43.66 -7.99
C ILE A 317 11.21 -44.20 -8.04
N PRO A 318 10.75 -44.95 -7.03
CA PRO A 318 9.42 -45.57 -7.06
C PRO A 318 8.33 -44.49 -7.02
N LEU A 319 7.52 -44.45 -8.08
CA LEU A 319 6.34 -43.60 -8.20
C LEU A 319 5.11 -44.36 -7.73
N ASP A 320 4.78 -44.26 -6.45
CA ASP A 320 3.50 -44.73 -5.92
C ASP A 320 2.46 -43.60 -5.90
N ALA A 321 1.18 -43.98 -5.79
CA ALA A 321 0.08 -43.02 -5.79
C ALA A 321 0.26 -41.96 -4.68
N SER A 322 0.76 -42.35 -3.50
CA SER A 322 0.96 -41.44 -2.37
C SER A 322 1.94 -40.32 -2.73
N ASN A 323 3.10 -40.65 -3.32
CA ASN A 323 4.11 -39.66 -3.70
C ASN A 323 3.66 -38.79 -4.87
N VAL A 324 2.99 -39.36 -5.88
CA VAL A 324 2.51 -38.61 -7.06
C VAL A 324 1.48 -37.55 -6.66
N PHE A 325 0.44 -37.92 -5.90
CA PHE A 325 -0.57 -36.95 -5.47
C PHE A 325 -0.02 -35.92 -4.49
N THR A 326 0.89 -36.32 -3.60
CA THR A 326 1.59 -35.40 -2.70
C THR A 326 2.42 -34.39 -3.47
N PHE A 327 3.16 -34.83 -4.48
CA PHE A 327 3.95 -33.96 -5.35
C PHE A 327 3.07 -32.93 -6.06
N VAL A 328 2.00 -33.38 -6.74
CA VAL A 328 1.10 -32.49 -7.48
C VAL A 328 0.41 -31.48 -6.54
N ALA A 329 -0.03 -31.92 -5.36
CA ALA A 329 -0.62 -31.03 -4.36
C ALA A 329 0.39 -30.00 -3.83
N THR A 330 1.64 -30.42 -3.59
CA THR A 330 2.70 -29.54 -3.08
C THR A 330 3.19 -28.56 -4.14
N LEU A 331 3.17 -28.93 -5.42
CA LEU A 331 3.55 -28.05 -6.52
C LEU A 331 2.65 -26.80 -6.56
N ARG A 332 1.35 -26.94 -6.26
CA ARG A 332 0.44 -25.79 -6.12
C ARG A 332 0.83 -24.84 -4.99
N LEU A 333 1.41 -25.36 -3.90
CA LEU A 333 1.92 -24.54 -2.79
C LEU A 333 3.14 -23.69 -3.17
N VAL A 334 3.91 -24.11 -4.18
CA VAL A 334 5.06 -23.35 -4.70
C VAL A 334 4.63 -22.23 -5.64
N GLN A 335 3.55 -22.43 -6.40
CA GLN A 335 3.11 -21.50 -7.44
C GLN A 335 2.64 -20.15 -6.91
N ASP A 336 1.87 -20.14 -5.82
CA ASP A 336 1.37 -18.90 -5.23
C ASP A 336 2.50 -17.98 -4.74
N PRO A 337 3.51 -18.47 -3.98
CA PRO A 337 4.71 -17.72 -3.66
C PRO A 337 5.43 -17.14 -4.88
N VAL A 338 5.65 -17.96 -5.93
CA VAL A 338 6.33 -17.52 -7.16
C VAL A 338 5.55 -16.42 -7.87
N ARG A 339 4.22 -16.53 -7.92
CA ARG A 339 3.34 -15.52 -8.53
C ARG A 339 3.32 -14.20 -7.76
N THR A 340 3.27 -14.26 -6.43
CA THR A 340 3.08 -13.07 -5.57
C THR A 340 4.38 -12.35 -5.22
N MET A 341 5.55 -12.98 -5.40
CA MET A 341 6.86 -12.38 -5.12
C MET A 341 7.10 -11.03 -5.80
N PRO A 342 6.84 -10.84 -7.11
CA PRO A 342 7.03 -9.55 -7.77
C PRO A 342 6.21 -8.42 -7.14
N ASP A 343 4.95 -8.71 -6.76
CA ASP A 343 4.06 -7.74 -6.11
C ASP A 343 4.60 -7.34 -4.74
N VAL A 344 5.08 -8.31 -3.96
CA VAL A 344 5.70 -8.06 -2.65
C VAL A 344 6.89 -7.11 -2.80
N ILE A 345 7.81 -7.39 -3.75
CA ILE A 345 8.99 -6.55 -3.99
C ILE A 345 8.58 -5.13 -4.39
N ALA A 346 7.63 -5.00 -5.32
CA ALA A 346 7.14 -3.71 -5.78
C ALA A 346 6.52 -2.90 -4.64
N VAL A 347 5.66 -3.50 -3.82
CA VAL A 347 5.00 -2.80 -2.71
C VAL A 347 5.99 -2.41 -1.62
N VAL A 348 6.97 -3.25 -1.30
CA VAL A 348 8.02 -2.91 -0.33
C VAL A 348 8.81 -1.67 -0.79
N ILE A 349 9.22 -1.63 -2.06
CA ILE A 349 9.93 -0.49 -2.65
C ILE A 349 9.05 0.76 -2.61
N GLN A 350 7.80 0.67 -3.06
CA GLN A 350 6.87 1.80 -3.07
C GLN A 350 6.59 2.32 -1.67
N ALA A 351 6.34 1.45 -0.68
CA ALA A 351 6.12 1.82 0.70
C ALA A 351 7.34 2.51 1.30
N LYS A 352 8.55 2.02 1.05
CA LYS A 352 9.80 2.66 1.48
C LYS A 352 9.95 4.09 0.92
N VAL A 353 9.69 4.25 -0.37
CA VAL A 353 9.77 5.56 -1.04
C VAL A 353 8.71 6.52 -0.52
N SER A 354 7.45 6.07 -0.39
CA SER A 354 6.35 6.85 0.20
C SER A 354 6.64 7.25 1.63
N PHE A 355 7.17 6.33 2.45
CA PHE A 355 7.56 6.61 3.83
C PHE A 355 8.68 7.65 3.90
N THR A 356 9.68 7.56 3.02
CA THR A 356 10.78 8.53 2.95
C THR A 356 10.28 9.94 2.63
N ARG A 357 9.31 10.07 1.70
CA ARG A 357 8.70 11.37 1.37
C ARG A 357 7.93 11.96 2.55
N ILE A 358 7.08 11.18 3.20
CA ILE A 358 6.33 11.63 4.37
C ILE A 358 7.28 12.00 5.51
N SER A 359 8.31 11.19 5.79
CA SER A 359 9.29 11.51 6.83
C SER A 359 9.97 12.85 6.56
N LYS A 360 10.47 13.07 5.33
CA LYS A 360 11.09 14.35 4.93
C LYS A 360 10.14 15.54 5.11
N PHE A 361 8.85 15.36 4.79
CA PHE A 361 7.83 16.39 4.99
C PHE A 361 7.57 16.66 6.48
N LEU A 362 7.47 15.62 7.30
CA LEU A 362 7.27 15.74 8.75
C LEU A 362 8.49 16.37 9.46
N ASP A 363 9.68 16.21 8.88
CA ASP A 363 10.92 16.83 9.37
C ASP A 363 11.16 18.26 8.82
N ALA A 364 10.31 18.75 7.91
CA ALA A 364 10.46 20.08 7.32
C ALA A 364 10.34 21.21 8.38
N PRO A 365 11.02 22.35 8.21
CA PRO A 365 11.05 23.41 9.21
C PRO A 365 9.64 24.00 9.45
N GLU A 366 9.29 24.15 10.73
CA GLU A 366 8.06 24.77 11.19
C GLU A 366 8.26 26.28 11.39
N LEU A 367 7.16 27.03 11.36
CA LEU A 367 7.15 28.44 11.76
C LEU A 367 7.65 28.54 13.20
N ASN A 368 8.58 29.47 13.44
CA ASN A 368 9.13 29.68 14.76
C ASN A 368 8.05 30.30 15.67
N GLU A 369 7.46 29.50 16.56
CA GLU A 369 6.43 29.97 17.50
C GLU A 369 6.93 31.09 18.42
N GLN A 370 8.26 31.29 18.54
CA GLN A 370 8.87 32.37 19.32
C GLN A 370 8.66 33.78 18.72
N VAL A 371 8.34 33.91 17.43
CA VAL A 371 8.01 35.22 16.82
C VAL A 371 6.70 35.77 17.38
N ARG A 372 5.81 34.90 17.90
CA ARG A 372 4.59 35.27 18.64
C ARG A 372 4.81 35.46 20.15
N LYS A 373 5.98 35.91 20.58
CA LYS A 373 6.08 36.45 21.95
C LYS A 373 5.23 37.71 22.01
N LYS A 374 4.01 37.60 22.55
CA LYS A 374 3.19 38.73 22.94
C LYS A 374 3.96 39.54 23.99
N TYR A 375 4.68 40.56 23.55
CA TYR A 375 5.06 41.62 24.47
C TYR A 375 3.78 42.39 24.79
N TYR A 376 3.30 42.26 26.02
CA TYR A 376 2.14 43.00 26.52
C TYR A 376 2.54 44.48 26.70
N GLY A 377 2.63 45.22 25.59
CA GLY A 377 2.84 46.66 25.58
C GLY A 377 1.53 47.41 25.79
N GLY A 378 0.94 47.30 26.99
CA GLY A 378 -0.29 48.04 27.36
C GLY A 378 -1.53 47.67 26.53
N ILE A 379 -2.71 48.07 27.00
CA ILE A 379 -4.00 47.77 26.35
C ILE A 379 -4.22 48.69 25.11
N ASP A 380 -3.47 49.79 25.02
CA ASP A 380 -3.74 50.88 24.07
C ASP A 380 -3.27 50.60 22.63
N TYR A 381 -2.24 49.78 22.42
CA TYR A 381 -1.64 49.52 21.11
C TYR A 381 -1.64 48.02 20.76
N PRO A 382 -2.73 47.50 20.17
CA PRO A 382 -2.83 46.08 19.77
C PRO A 382 -1.80 45.66 18.71
N ILE A 383 -1.25 46.60 17.94
CA ILE A 383 -0.19 46.35 16.95
C ILE A 383 0.94 47.34 17.19
N ALA A 384 2.11 46.83 17.57
CA ALA A 384 3.34 47.60 17.71
C ALA A 384 4.51 46.84 17.06
N MET A 385 5.23 47.51 16.16
CA MET A 385 6.46 47.06 15.54
C MET A 385 7.51 48.14 15.78
N ASP A 386 8.64 47.77 16.36
CA ASP A 386 9.80 48.64 16.56
C ASP A 386 10.99 48.05 15.82
N SER A 387 11.49 48.80 14.84
CA SER A 387 12.68 48.50 14.05
C SER A 387 12.71 47.08 13.48
N CYS A 388 11.54 46.56 13.10
CA CYS A 388 11.38 45.18 12.64
C CYS A 388 11.75 45.01 11.16
N SER A 389 12.42 43.92 10.83
CA SER A 389 12.77 43.57 9.45
C SER A 389 12.29 42.16 9.12
N PHE A 390 11.70 41.97 7.95
CA PHE A 390 11.04 40.73 7.54
C PHE A 390 11.55 40.23 6.19
N SER A 391 11.65 38.90 6.07
CA SER A 391 12.08 38.20 4.85
C SER A 391 11.20 36.98 4.62
N TRP A 392 10.91 36.68 3.36
CA TRP A 392 10.26 35.42 2.96
C TRP A 392 11.24 34.24 2.88
N ASP A 393 12.52 34.53 2.62
CA ASP A 393 13.59 33.55 2.56
C ASP A 393 14.35 33.45 3.90
N GLU A 394 14.89 32.26 4.20
CA GLU A 394 15.78 32.04 5.35
C GLU A 394 17.09 32.84 5.26
N ASN A 395 17.45 33.31 4.06
CA ASN A 395 18.60 34.20 3.85
C ASN A 395 18.31 35.61 4.39
N THR A 396 18.91 35.94 5.53
CA THR A 396 18.81 37.25 6.19
C THR A 396 19.37 38.41 5.37
N SER A 397 20.12 38.14 4.30
CA SER A 397 20.71 39.15 3.41
C SER A 397 19.70 39.80 2.44
N LYS A 398 18.52 39.19 2.22
CA LYS A 398 17.46 39.72 1.32
C LYS A 398 16.18 40.04 2.09
N GLN A 399 16.23 41.05 2.95
CA GLN A 399 15.04 41.54 3.66
C GLN A 399 14.05 42.21 2.69
N THR A 400 12.80 41.76 2.71
CA THR A 400 11.69 42.31 1.92
C THR A 400 11.14 43.59 2.55
N LEU A 401 11.10 43.64 3.89
CA LEU A 401 10.76 44.84 4.67
C LEU A 401 11.92 45.14 5.63
N LYS A 402 12.30 46.41 5.75
CA LYS A 402 13.43 46.86 6.56
C LYS A 402 13.00 47.98 7.50
N ASN A 403 13.43 47.91 8.77
CA ASN A 403 13.24 48.94 9.79
C ASN A 403 11.80 49.48 9.88
N ILE A 404 10.82 48.58 9.94
CA ILE A 404 9.41 48.95 10.07
C ILE A 404 9.14 49.38 11.51
N ASN A 405 8.64 50.62 11.63
CA ASN A 405 8.12 51.21 12.85
C ASN A 405 6.62 51.49 12.65
N LEU A 406 5.76 50.78 13.38
CA LEU A 406 4.31 50.91 13.25
C LEU A 406 3.65 50.74 14.61
N ALA A 407 2.82 51.70 15.01
CA ALA A 407 1.99 51.60 16.21
C ALA A 407 0.54 51.95 15.84
N VAL A 408 -0.41 51.05 16.11
CA VAL A 408 -1.84 51.24 15.84
C VAL A 408 -2.62 51.12 17.14
N LYS A 409 -3.46 52.12 17.44
CA LYS A 409 -4.28 52.11 18.67
C LYS A 409 -5.56 51.31 18.51
N ALA A 410 -6.10 50.83 19.63
CA ALA A 410 -7.42 50.21 19.65
C ALA A 410 -8.50 51.20 19.17
N GLY A 411 -9.31 50.78 18.19
CA GLY A 411 -10.39 51.61 17.61
C GLY A 411 -9.99 52.47 16.41
N GLU A 412 -8.70 52.51 16.03
CA GLU A 412 -8.24 53.24 14.85
C GLU A 412 -8.56 52.49 13.54
N LYS A 413 -8.94 53.25 12.50
CA LYS A 413 -9.08 52.76 11.13
C LYS A 413 -7.87 53.23 10.32
N VAL A 414 -6.98 52.30 9.98
CA VAL A 414 -5.73 52.59 9.28
C VAL A 414 -5.81 52.12 7.83
N ALA A 415 -5.35 52.95 6.90
CA ALA A 415 -5.19 52.61 5.49
C ALA A 415 -3.70 52.49 5.14
N ILE A 416 -3.34 51.43 4.39
CA ILE A 416 -1.97 51.22 3.88
C ILE A 416 -1.98 51.49 2.38
N CYS A 417 -1.29 52.53 1.94
CA CYS A 417 -1.19 52.94 0.54
C CYS A 417 0.25 52.79 0.03
N GLY A 418 0.43 52.59 -1.28
CA GLY A 418 1.75 52.49 -1.91
C GLY A 418 1.70 51.81 -3.27
N GLU A 419 2.78 51.89 -4.03
CA GLU A 419 2.91 51.35 -5.39
C GLU A 419 2.76 49.82 -5.47
N VAL A 420 2.49 49.27 -6.65
CA VAL A 420 2.44 47.81 -6.87
C VAL A 420 3.80 47.20 -6.51
N GLY A 421 3.82 46.15 -5.67
CA GLY A 421 5.07 45.49 -5.25
C GLY A 421 5.80 46.12 -4.05
N SER A 422 5.32 47.23 -3.48
CA SER A 422 5.93 47.92 -2.31
C SER A 422 5.90 47.14 -0.98
N GLY A 423 5.46 45.88 -0.97
CA GLY A 423 5.46 45.05 0.25
C GLY A 423 4.23 45.21 1.17
N LYS A 424 3.17 45.90 0.75
CA LYS A 424 1.92 46.06 1.53
C LYS A 424 1.36 44.74 2.06
N SER A 425 1.25 43.72 1.19
CA SER A 425 0.77 42.39 1.59
C SER A 425 1.74 41.67 2.53
N THR A 426 3.04 41.88 2.35
CA THR A 426 4.08 41.35 3.24
C THR A 426 3.98 41.96 4.64
N LEU A 427 3.67 43.26 4.74
CA LEU A 427 3.47 43.93 6.03
C LEU A 427 2.27 43.33 6.79
N LEU A 428 1.16 43.10 6.08
CA LEU A 428 -0.01 42.44 6.67
C LEU A 428 0.28 40.99 7.08
N ALA A 429 1.06 40.24 6.29
CA ALA A 429 1.49 38.89 6.66
C ALA A 429 2.36 38.93 7.93
N ALA A 430 3.28 39.89 8.05
CA ALA A 430 4.11 40.05 9.24
C ALA A 430 3.31 40.38 10.51
N VAL A 431 2.21 41.15 10.40
CA VAL A 431 1.27 41.39 11.52
C VAL A 431 0.61 40.09 12.00
N LEU A 432 0.33 39.14 11.10
CA LEU A 432 -0.30 37.86 11.43
C LEU A 432 0.67 36.85 12.10
N GLY A 433 1.97 37.10 11.99
CA GLY A 433 3.06 36.21 12.40
C GLY A 433 3.39 35.19 11.33
#